data_AF-A0A6M3L6I7-F1
#
_entry.id   AF-A0A6M3L6I7-F1
#
_cell.length_a   1.000
_cell.length_b   1.000
_cell.length_c   1.000
_cell.angle_alpha   90.00
_cell.angle_beta   90.00
_cell.angle_gamma   90.00
#
_symmetry.space_group_name_H-M   'P 1'
#
loop_
_entity.id
_entity.type
_entity.pdbx_description
1 polymer ?
#
loop_
_entity_poly.entity_id
_entity_poly.type
_entity_poly.pdbx_seq_one_letter_code
_entity_poly.pdbx_strand_id
1 'polypeptide(L)'
;DAAAIMGAYASLVPGMDRVAMSGDVRCWPYRTMKQRLLGMSPAGDPFPFICVGLFMGPKALLLDTVTTLRDAWRKGAPDVPPKLRDDDQCWWMHELMHSHLSFVIDSGAKIVSSLHHVHASDVVRKEDGFHAFGRRPAIVHFNGDTSKHLRRGFGI
;
A
#
# COMPACT_ATOMS: atom_id res chain seq x y z
N ASP A 1 16.70 7.23 5.67
CA ASP A 1 17.69 7.48 4.60
C ASP A 1 16.93 7.65 3.29
N ALA A 2 16.98 8.86 2.70
CA ALA A 2 16.27 9.15 1.46
C ALA A 2 16.86 8.41 0.25
N ALA A 3 18.17 8.15 0.23
CA ALA A 3 18.82 7.45 -0.88
C ALA A 3 18.38 5.98 -0.95
N ALA A 4 18.27 5.31 0.21
CA ALA A 4 17.75 3.95 0.30
C ALA A 4 16.30 3.84 -0.21
N ILE A 5 15.43 4.79 0.17
CA ILE A 5 14.03 4.84 -0.30
C ILE A 5 13.98 5.04 -1.82
N MET A 6 14.76 5.98 -2.35
CA MET A 6 14.83 6.23 -3.79
C MET A 6 15.38 5.02 -4.57
N GLY A 7 16.38 4.33 -4.03
CA GLY A 7 16.93 3.09 -4.62
C GLY A 7 15.92 1.95 -4.63
N ALA A 8 15.18 1.75 -3.54
CA ALA A 8 14.10 0.76 -3.47
C ALA A 8 12.98 1.07 -4.47
N TYR A 9 12.61 2.35 -4.59
CA TYR A 9 11.63 2.81 -5.56
C TYR A 9 12.09 2.61 -7.01
N ALA A 10 13.32 2.98 -7.36
CA ALA A 10 13.86 2.76 -8.71
C ALA A 10 13.96 1.26 -9.06
N SER A 11 14.19 0.38 -8.08
CA SER A 11 14.17 -1.07 -8.28
C SER A 11 12.75 -1.63 -8.50
N LEU A 12 11.74 -1.03 -7.86
CA LEU A 12 10.35 -1.45 -7.99
C LEU A 12 9.68 -0.88 -9.26
N VAL A 13 10.02 0.35 -9.61
CA VAL A 13 9.50 1.08 -10.78
C VAL A 13 10.67 1.45 -11.70
N PRO A 14 11.13 0.52 -12.56
CA PRO A 14 12.06 0.87 -13.63
C PRO A 14 11.45 1.98 -14.49
N GLY A 15 12.21 3.04 -14.77
CA GLY A 15 11.72 4.22 -15.49
C GLY A 15 11.06 5.29 -14.61
N MET A 16 10.75 4.98 -13.34
CA MET A 16 10.19 5.92 -12.35
C MET A 16 8.94 6.65 -12.87
N ASP A 17 8.09 5.97 -13.62
CA ASP A 17 6.93 6.52 -14.35
C ASP A 17 5.58 6.08 -13.76
N ARG A 18 5.61 5.44 -12.59
CA ARG A 18 4.44 4.87 -11.90
C ARG A 18 4.40 5.23 -10.43
N VAL A 19 3.20 5.28 -9.87
CA VAL A 19 3.00 5.39 -8.42
C VAL A 19 3.21 4.01 -7.79
N ALA A 20 4.20 3.89 -6.91
CA ALA A 20 4.32 2.74 -6.01
C ALA A 20 3.36 2.90 -4.83
N MET A 21 2.58 1.87 -4.56
CA MET A 21 1.68 1.80 -3.40
C MET A 21 2.13 0.69 -2.47
N SER A 22 1.95 0.86 -1.16
CA SER A 22 2.25 -0.22 -0.22
C SER A 22 1.37 -1.46 -0.48
N GLY A 23 1.95 -2.64 -0.33
CA GLY A 23 1.20 -3.90 -0.33
C GLY A 23 0.59 -4.21 1.04
N ASP A 24 -0.54 -4.93 1.05
CA ASP A 24 -1.21 -5.51 2.22
C ASP A 24 -1.50 -7.00 2.00
N VAL A 25 -1.60 -7.76 3.09
CA VAL A 25 -2.00 -9.17 3.11
C VAL A 25 -3.52 -9.35 2.99
N ARG A 26 -4.31 -8.30 3.21
CA ARG A 26 -5.79 -8.33 3.12
C ARG A 26 -6.35 -7.40 2.06
N CYS A 27 -7.35 -7.90 1.34
CA CYS A 27 -8.20 -7.08 0.49
C CYS A 27 -9.28 -6.41 1.34
N TRP A 28 -9.20 -5.09 1.50
CA TRP A 28 -10.12 -4.27 2.29
C TRP A 28 -10.27 -2.87 1.66
N PRO A 29 -11.43 -2.20 1.77
CA PRO A 29 -12.71 -2.75 2.25
C PRO A 29 -13.42 -3.59 1.18
N TYR A 30 -12.99 -3.50 -0.08
CA TYR A 30 -13.61 -4.12 -1.25
C TYR A 30 -13.21 -5.58 -1.48
N ARG A 31 -13.71 -6.49 -0.64
CA ARG A 31 -13.40 -7.94 -0.77
C ARG A 31 -13.75 -8.52 -2.15
N THR A 32 -14.75 -7.96 -2.82
CA THR A 32 -15.15 -8.34 -4.19
C THR A 32 -14.04 -8.13 -5.21
N MET A 33 -13.07 -7.24 -4.93
CA MET A 33 -11.94 -6.96 -5.80
C MET A 33 -10.74 -7.91 -5.61
N LYS A 34 -10.84 -8.86 -4.68
CA LYS A 34 -9.74 -9.78 -4.33
C LYS A 34 -9.14 -10.45 -5.56
N GLN A 35 -9.95 -11.03 -6.44
CA GLN A 35 -9.44 -11.78 -7.60
C GLN A 35 -8.74 -10.89 -8.62
N ARG A 36 -9.26 -9.68 -8.85
CA ARG A 36 -8.65 -8.74 -9.77
C ARG A 36 -7.31 -8.23 -9.25
N LEU A 37 -7.23 -7.86 -7.96
CA LEU A 37 -5.96 -7.46 -7.34
C LEU A 37 -4.92 -8.58 -7.32
N LEU A 38 -5.34 -9.83 -7.05
CA LEU A 38 -4.45 -10.99 -7.15
C LEU A 38 -3.88 -11.16 -8.57
N GLY A 39 -4.65 -10.85 -9.61
CA GLY A 39 -4.16 -10.88 -11.00
C GLY A 39 -3.17 -9.76 -11.36
N MET A 40 -3.07 -8.72 -10.53
CA MET A 40 -2.14 -7.60 -10.72
C MET A 40 -0.83 -7.77 -9.94
N SER A 41 -0.84 -8.62 -8.90
CA SER A 41 0.34 -8.97 -8.13
C SER A 41 1.07 -10.16 -8.75
N PRO A 42 2.40 -10.20 -8.71
CA PRO A 42 3.14 -11.43 -8.99
C PRO A 42 2.63 -12.59 -8.13
N ALA A 43 2.54 -13.78 -8.73
CA ALA A 43 2.07 -14.97 -8.05
C ALA A 43 3.00 -15.35 -6.88
N GLY A 44 2.40 -15.62 -5.72
CA GLY A 44 3.14 -16.01 -4.51
C GLY A 44 3.67 -14.84 -3.68
N ASP A 45 3.38 -13.59 -4.07
CA ASP A 45 3.79 -12.44 -3.25
C ASP A 45 3.01 -12.36 -1.94
N PRO A 46 3.69 -11.99 -0.83
CA PRO A 46 3.07 -11.92 0.48
C PRO A 46 2.06 -10.77 0.64
N PHE A 47 2.16 -9.70 -0.18
CA PHE A 47 1.33 -8.50 -0.06
C PHE A 47 0.61 -8.13 -1.37
N PRO A 48 -0.35 -8.94 -1.85
CA PRO A 48 -0.91 -8.76 -3.18
C PRO A 48 -2.00 -7.68 -3.27
N PHE A 49 -2.39 -7.07 -2.15
CA PHE A 49 -3.44 -6.04 -2.11
C PHE A 49 -2.84 -4.67 -1.86
N ILE A 50 -3.54 -3.60 -2.22
CA ILE A 50 -3.05 -2.24 -1.96
C ILE A 50 -3.32 -1.81 -0.50
N CYS A 51 -2.44 -0.98 0.04
CA CYS A 51 -2.67 -0.13 1.20
C CYS A 51 -2.34 1.31 0.84
N VAL A 52 -3.25 2.23 1.14
CA VAL A 52 -3.16 3.64 0.71
C VAL A 52 -2.49 4.56 1.71
N GLY A 53 -2.09 4.05 2.88
CA GLY A 53 -1.45 4.86 3.91
C GLY A 53 -0.08 5.42 3.49
N LEU A 54 0.56 4.81 2.49
CA LEU A 54 1.74 5.39 1.85
C LEU A 54 1.80 5.04 0.36
N PHE A 55 2.08 6.05 -0.45
CA PHE A 55 2.36 5.93 -1.87
C PHE A 55 3.50 6.87 -2.26
N MET A 56 4.22 6.52 -3.32
CA MET A 56 5.42 7.22 -3.78
C MET A 56 5.49 7.25 -5.29
N GLY A 57 5.92 8.37 -5.88
CA GLY A 57 6.08 8.51 -7.32
C GLY A 57 6.55 9.92 -7.70
N PRO A 58 6.70 10.21 -9.00
CA PRO A 58 7.01 11.56 -9.47
C PRO A 58 5.94 12.54 -9.01
N LYS A 59 6.35 13.73 -8.59
CA LYS A 59 5.45 14.75 -8.06
C LYS A 59 4.27 15.04 -9.00
N ALA A 60 4.53 15.19 -10.31
CA ALA A 60 3.48 15.45 -11.30
C ALA A 60 2.44 14.32 -11.32
N LEU A 61 2.89 13.06 -11.39
CA LEU A 61 2.02 11.89 -11.41
C LEU A 61 1.20 11.74 -10.12
N LEU A 62 1.80 12.05 -8.96
CA LEU A 62 1.10 12.04 -7.68
C LEU A 62 -0.01 13.11 -7.64
N LEU A 63 0.27 14.32 -8.12
CA LEU A 63 -0.71 15.40 -8.17
C LEU A 63 -1.87 15.06 -9.13
N ASP A 64 -1.57 14.48 -10.29
CA ASP A 64 -2.59 14.04 -11.26
C ASP A 64 -3.45 12.91 -10.68
N THR A 65 -2.82 11.97 -9.97
CA THR A 65 -3.50 10.86 -9.30
C THR A 65 -4.46 11.36 -8.23
N VAL A 66 -4.00 12.24 -7.33
CA VAL A 66 -4.82 12.83 -6.26
C VAL A 66 -5.97 13.67 -6.84
N THR A 67 -5.70 14.42 -7.92
CA THR A 67 -6.74 15.19 -8.63
C THR A 67 -7.82 14.28 -9.20
N THR A 68 -7.42 13.19 -9.84
CA THR A 68 -8.34 12.17 -10.40
C THR A 68 -9.22 11.56 -9.30
N LEU A 69 -8.63 11.13 -8.19
CA LEU A 69 -9.35 10.56 -7.04
C LEU A 69 -10.36 11.54 -6.45
N ARG A 70 -9.95 12.80 -6.25
CA ARG A 70 -10.83 13.85 -5.73
C ARG A 70 -12.00 14.10 -6.66
N ASP A 71 -11.78 14.13 -7.96
CA ASP A 71 -12.82 14.40 -8.94
C ASP A 71 -13.77 13.20 -9.08
N ALA A 72 -13.28 11.96 -8.97
CA ALA A 72 -14.11 10.76 -8.87
C ALA A 72 -14.99 10.78 -7.61
N TRP A 73 -14.41 11.10 -6.44
CA TRP A 73 -15.14 11.24 -5.19
C TRP A 73 -16.27 12.28 -5.30
N ARG A 74 -15.99 13.44 -5.90
CA ARG A 74 -16.98 14.52 -6.12
C ARG A 74 -18.11 14.15 -7.07
N LYS A 75 -17.80 13.42 -8.14
CA LYS A 75 -18.82 12.92 -9.09
C LYS A 75 -19.73 11.89 -8.45
N GLY A 76 -19.21 11.19 -7.43
CA GLY A 76 -19.88 10.07 -6.81
C GLY A 76 -19.83 8.83 -7.70
N ALA A 77 -19.72 7.68 -7.06
CA ALA A 77 -19.73 6.38 -7.72
C ALA A 77 -20.96 5.61 -7.21
N PRO A 78 -21.98 5.37 -8.06
CA PRO A 78 -23.24 4.75 -7.62
C PRO A 78 -23.05 3.30 -7.16
N ASP A 79 -22.02 2.62 -7.67
CA ASP A 79 -21.59 1.28 -7.28
C ASP A 79 -20.76 1.26 -5.98
N VAL A 80 -20.38 2.43 -5.44
CA VAL A 80 -19.76 2.53 -4.13
C VAL A 80 -20.80 2.53 -3.01
N PRO A 81 -20.80 1.49 -2.12
CA PRO A 81 -21.72 1.44 -0.99
C PRO A 81 -21.62 2.72 -0.16
N PRO A 82 -22.75 3.32 0.26
CA PRO A 82 -22.74 4.58 1.01
C PRO A 82 -21.79 4.59 2.21
N LYS A 83 -21.69 3.48 2.94
CA LYS A 83 -20.80 3.31 4.11
C LYS A 83 -19.30 3.35 3.81
N LEU A 84 -18.90 3.27 2.54
CA LEU A 84 -17.49 3.26 2.10
C LEU A 84 -17.11 4.55 1.36
N ARG A 85 -18.04 5.50 1.19
CA ARG A 85 -17.79 6.72 0.40
C ARG A 85 -16.83 7.71 1.07
N ASP A 86 -16.60 7.58 2.37
CA ASP A 86 -15.62 8.39 3.10
C ASP A 86 -14.29 7.65 3.31
N ASP A 87 -14.18 6.42 2.79
CA ASP A 87 -12.98 5.60 2.90
C ASP A 87 -12.02 5.90 1.74
N ASP A 88 -10.82 6.37 2.06
CA ASP A 88 -9.80 6.70 1.05
C ASP A 88 -9.36 5.46 0.27
N GLN A 89 -9.16 4.33 0.95
CA GLN A 89 -8.77 3.06 0.34
C GLN A 89 -9.80 2.58 -0.68
N CYS A 90 -11.09 2.77 -0.40
CA CYS A 90 -12.18 2.53 -1.32
C CYS A 90 -12.03 3.33 -2.63
N TRP A 91 -11.76 4.63 -2.56
CA TRP A 91 -11.62 5.47 -3.76
C TRP A 91 -10.40 5.13 -4.59
N TRP A 92 -9.28 4.83 -3.94
CA TRP A 92 -8.11 4.30 -4.65
C TRP A 92 -8.47 3.01 -5.36
N MET A 93 -9.03 2.03 -4.65
CA MET A 93 -9.44 0.76 -5.26
C MET A 93 -10.41 0.97 -6.43
N HIS A 94 -11.44 1.82 -6.27
CA HIS A 94 -12.37 2.18 -7.33
C HIS A 94 -11.64 2.78 -8.55
N GLU A 95 -10.77 3.77 -8.36
CA GLU A 95 -10.06 4.36 -9.49
C GLU A 95 -9.09 3.38 -10.15
N LEU A 96 -8.42 2.50 -9.41
CA LEU A 96 -7.60 1.44 -10.02
C LEU A 96 -8.42 0.49 -10.92
N MET A 97 -9.74 0.43 -10.73
CA MET A 97 -10.64 -0.40 -11.55
C MET A 97 -11.09 0.31 -12.83
N HIS A 98 -11.28 1.63 -12.77
CA HIS A 98 -11.97 2.42 -13.77
C HIS A 98 -11.08 3.40 -14.53
N SER A 99 -9.88 3.68 -14.03
CA SER A 99 -8.93 4.62 -14.61
C SER A 99 -7.67 3.92 -15.13
N HIS A 100 -6.93 4.63 -15.97
CA HIS A 100 -5.58 4.26 -16.40
C HIS A 100 -4.50 4.75 -15.42
N LEU A 101 -4.80 4.80 -14.11
CA LEU A 101 -3.77 5.15 -13.13
C LEU A 101 -2.56 4.21 -13.29
N SER A 102 -1.39 4.80 -13.46
CA SER A 102 -0.16 4.08 -13.70
C SER A 102 0.49 3.76 -12.36
N PHE A 103 0.26 2.55 -11.84
CA PHE A 103 0.71 2.16 -10.50
C PHE A 103 1.43 0.81 -10.46
N VAL A 104 2.10 0.54 -9.35
CA VAL A 104 2.63 -0.77 -8.98
C VAL A 104 2.39 -1.01 -7.49
N ILE A 105 2.12 -2.25 -7.12
CA ILE A 105 2.03 -2.65 -5.72
C ILE A 105 3.44 -3.05 -5.26
N ASP A 106 3.89 -2.50 -4.13
CA ASP A 106 5.08 -2.96 -3.41
C ASP A 106 4.78 -4.27 -2.68
N SER A 107 4.41 -5.29 -3.45
CA SER A 107 4.10 -6.64 -3.01
C SER A 107 5.31 -7.36 -2.39
N GLY A 108 6.50 -6.80 -2.66
CA GLY A 108 7.78 -7.15 -2.08
C GLY A 108 8.07 -6.54 -0.72
N ALA A 109 7.30 -5.54 -0.28
CA ALA A 109 7.64 -4.69 0.87
C ALA A 109 9.08 -4.15 0.83
N LYS A 110 9.56 -3.73 -0.35
CA LYS A 110 10.88 -3.15 -0.55
C LYS A 110 10.96 -1.72 0.00
N ILE A 111 9.90 -0.96 -0.17
CA ILE A 111 9.76 0.43 0.25
C ILE A 111 8.95 0.46 1.55
N VAL A 112 7.76 -0.13 1.54
CA VAL A 112 6.81 -0.07 2.66
C VAL A 112 6.28 -1.45 2.97
N SER A 113 6.45 -1.89 4.22
CA SER A 113 5.69 -3.03 4.75
C SER A 113 4.49 -2.52 5.54
N SER A 114 3.28 -2.74 5.02
CA SER A 114 2.05 -2.52 5.79
C SER A 114 1.79 -3.72 6.67
N LEU A 115 1.77 -3.47 7.97
CA LEU A 115 1.76 -4.49 8.99
C LEU A 115 0.36 -4.71 9.53
N HIS A 116 -0.58 -5.19 8.73
CA HIS A 116 -1.95 -5.39 9.21
C HIS A 116 -2.10 -6.74 9.93
N HIS A 117 -2.42 -6.72 11.23
CA HIS A 117 -2.56 -7.93 12.07
C HIS A 117 -1.35 -8.87 12.06
N VAL A 118 -0.15 -8.33 11.88
CA VAL A 118 1.07 -9.12 11.94
C VAL A 118 1.39 -9.50 13.38
N HIS A 119 1.93 -10.69 13.59
CA HIS A 119 2.44 -11.08 14.89
C HIS A 119 3.77 -10.39 15.17
N ALA A 120 4.11 -10.24 16.45
CA ALA A 120 5.42 -9.70 16.84
C ALA A 120 6.60 -10.55 16.30
N SER A 121 6.38 -11.83 16.00
CA SER A 121 7.38 -12.68 15.34
C SER A 121 7.64 -12.32 13.88
N ASP A 122 6.67 -11.68 13.22
CA ASP A 122 6.77 -11.31 11.80
C ASP A 122 7.57 -10.03 11.61
N VAL A 123 7.84 -9.31 12.71
CA VAL A 123 8.57 -8.03 12.72
C VAL A 123 9.68 -8.13 13.75
N VAL A 124 10.93 -8.19 13.32
CA VAL A 124 12.07 -8.28 14.23
C VAL A 124 12.89 -7.00 14.13
N ARG A 125 13.19 -6.37 15.26
CA ARG A 125 14.18 -5.29 15.30
C ARG A 125 15.57 -5.90 15.40
N LYS A 126 16.42 -5.66 14.41
CA LYS A 126 17.84 -6.01 14.38
C LYS A 126 18.68 -4.75 14.51
N GLU A 127 20.00 -4.90 14.62
CA GLU A 127 20.95 -3.79 14.72
C GLU A 127 20.84 -2.81 13.54
N ASP A 128 20.51 -3.32 12.35
CA ASP A 128 20.38 -2.54 11.12
C ASP A 128 18.95 -2.01 10.86
N GLY A 129 18.00 -2.28 11.75
CA GLY A 129 16.64 -1.73 11.69
C GLY A 129 15.52 -2.75 11.83
N PHE A 130 14.32 -2.39 11.39
CA PHE A 130 13.17 -3.30 11.40
C PHE A 130 13.19 -4.24 10.20
N HIS A 131 12.94 -5.52 10.48
CA HIS A 131 12.79 -6.56 9.49
C HIS A 131 11.35 -7.06 9.55
N ALA A 132 10.57 -6.82 8.50
CA ALA A 132 9.21 -7.33 8.37
C ALA A 132 9.22 -8.50 7.39
N PHE A 133 8.71 -9.66 7.80
CA PHE A 133 8.62 -10.87 6.98
C PHE A 133 9.96 -11.29 6.37
N GLY A 134 11.03 -11.18 7.14
CA GLY A 134 12.40 -11.50 6.71
C GLY A 134 13.02 -10.49 5.74
N ARG A 135 12.36 -9.37 5.45
CA ARG A 135 12.85 -8.29 4.59
C ARG A 135 13.07 -7.02 5.39
N ARG A 136 13.95 -6.14 4.93
CA ARG A 136 14.22 -4.83 5.54
C ARG A 136 13.52 -3.72 4.73
N PRO A 137 12.25 -3.40 5.01
CA PRO A 137 11.59 -2.30 4.32
C PRO A 137 12.23 -0.97 4.71
N ALA A 138 12.17 0.01 3.82
CA ALA A 138 12.62 1.36 4.15
C ALA A 138 11.67 2.06 5.14
N ILE A 139 10.38 1.71 5.10
CA ILE A 139 9.31 2.26 5.94
C ILE A 139 8.45 1.11 6.48
N VAL A 140 8.12 1.19 7.76
CA VAL A 140 7.17 0.28 8.41
C VAL A 140 5.89 1.07 8.68
N HIS A 141 4.78 0.60 8.10
CA HIS A 141 3.48 1.23 8.26
C HIS A 141 2.58 0.37 9.14
N PHE A 142 2.22 0.88 10.32
CA PHE A 142 1.35 0.20 11.27
C PHE A 142 -0.12 0.53 10.98
N ASN A 143 -0.75 -0.22 10.08
CA ASN A 143 -2.15 -0.03 9.74
C ASN A 143 -3.10 -0.92 10.55
N GLY A 144 -4.36 -0.48 10.67
CA GLY A 144 -5.40 -1.18 11.43
C GLY A 144 -5.11 -1.30 12.92
N ASP A 145 -5.48 -2.44 13.51
CA ASP A 145 -5.35 -2.70 14.95
C ASP A 145 -3.91 -3.01 15.42
N THR A 146 -2.94 -3.09 14.50
CA THR A 146 -1.56 -3.48 14.82
C THR A 146 -0.91 -2.54 15.83
N SER A 147 -1.23 -1.25 15.78
CA SER A 147 -0.79 -0.26 16.77
C SER A 147 -1.14 -0.64 18.21
N LYS A 148 -2.28 -1.34 18.43
CA LYS A 148 -2.71 -1.82 19.77
C LYS A 148 -1.88 -3.00 20.26
N HIS A 149 -1.39 -3.84 19.35
CA HIS A 149 -0.61 -5.04 19.68
C HIS A 149 0.88 -4.73 19.87
N LEU A 150 1.42 -3.75 19.14
CA LEU A 150 2.85 -3.43 19.17
C LEU A 150 3.29 -2.71 20.45
N ARG A 151 2.44 -1.88 21.06
CA ARG A 151 2.72 -1.25 22.37
C ARG A 151 3.10 -2.26 23.45
N ARG A 152 2.55 -3.47 23.37
CA ARG A 152 2.80 -4.54 24.36
C ARG A 152 4.03 -5.40 24.02
N GLY A 153 4.41 -5.52 22.75
CA GLY A 153 5.48 -6.41 22.30
C GLY A 153 6.82 -5.74 21.98
N PHE A 154 6.80 -4.46 21.60
CA PHE A 154 8.01 -3.75 21.11
C PHE A 154 8.46 -2.59 22.00
N GLY A 155 7.74 -2.29 23.09
CA GLY A 155 8.11 -1.22 24.02
C GLY A 155 8.08 0.18 23.41
N ILE A 156 7.15 0.41 22.47
CA ILE A 156 6.86 1.74 21.88
C ILE A 156 5.68 2.36 22.63
#